data_AF-A0A2S8ZNG0-F1
#
_entry.id   AF-A0A2S8ZNG0-F1
#
_cell.length_a   1.000
_cell.length_b   1.000
_cell.length_c   1.000
_cell.angle_alpha   90.00
_cell.angle_beta   90.00
_cell.angle_gamma   90.00
#
_symmetry.space_group_name_H-M   'P 1'
#
loop_
_entity.id
_entity.type
_entity.pdbx_description
1 polymer ?
#
loop_
_entity_poly.entity_id
_entity_poly.type
_entity_poly.pdbx_seq_one_letter_code
_entity_poly.pdbx_strand_id
1 'polypeptide(L)'
;MKKQLIIFFLIIVTTLHSQIGINTSNPIGIFHVDGAKNNPASGVPSSEQQSDDFVISKKGVVSIGTISPSPYSSLEIDSKKGLRLPQLTSEEISNLDDISSTELSKKDGLIIYNITTNCINFWVSDEWRELCGSSVCNPVTGTPQISPSNPSLQVGDTTTFTASAVSNATGYIWKVNGTIQSGQTQSTFNYTPSDTSSVTISVIAKGCNSSQTSESTVSGIPAAACNPVTGTPQISPANPSLQVGDTTTFTASAVSNATGYIWKVNGTIQSGQTLSTFNYTPSDTSSVTISVIAKGCNSSQTLESTVSGIPAAACNPVTGTPQISPANPSLQVGDTTTFTASAVSNATGYIWKVNGTVQSGQTLSTFSYIPSGTSPVTISVIATGCNNSQTSESTVSGTPTAFTCTKVGRFLKAGTNCKDYHYCHVNNGVILLNDYTCAGSTLFDKSIGNCQPTISSCPY
;
A
#
# COMPACT_ATOMS: atom_id res chain seq x y z
N MET A 1 -40.30 99.45 96.10
CA MET A 1 -41.43 98.87 96.86
C MET A 1 -41.85 97.56 96.21
N LYS A 2 -41.89 96.48 97.01
CA LYS A 2 -42.72 95.25 96.94
C LYS A 2 -43.12 94.59 95.59
N LYS A 3 -42.72 93.30 95.50
CA LYS A 3 -43.44 92.09 95.04
C LYS A 3 -43.93 92.02 93.58
N GLN A 4 -43.47 90.99 92.85
CA GLN A 4 -44.25 89.75 92.68
C GLN A 4 -43.39 88.57 92.20
N LEU A 5 -43.63 87.44 92.86
CA LEU A 5 -43.20 86.07 92.58
C LEU A 5 -44.11 85.53 91.45
N ILE A 6 -43.59 84.85 90.42
CA ILE A 6 -44.26 83.75 89.68
C ILE A 6 -43.24 83.06 88.72
N ILE A 7 -42.81 81.86 89.15
CA ILE A 7 -42.67 80.60 88.38
C ILE A 7 -41.83 80.63 87.08
N PHE A 8 -40.57 80.23 87.21
CA PHE A 8 -39.74 79.67 86.13
C PHE A 8 -39.68 78.15 86.34
N PHE A 9 -40.70 77.40 85.88
CA PHE A 9 -40.64 75.94 85.80
C PHE A 9 -40.34 75.57 84.35
N LEU A 10 -39.04 75.55 84.05
CA LEU A 10 -38.46 75.03 82.82
C LEU A 10 -38.78 73.52 82.75
N ILE A 11 -39.81 73.14 82.01
CA ILE A 11 -40.10 71.74 81.70
C ILE A 11 -38.99 71.25 80.75
N ILE A 12 -37.89 70.76 81.33
CA ILE A 12 -36.95 69.90 80.62
C ILE A 12 -37.66 68.56 80.41
N VAL A 13 -38.30 68.40 79.25
CA VAL A 13 -38.66 67.07 78.74
C VAL A 13 -37.38 66.45 78.22
N THR A 14 -36.55 65.87 79.10
CA THR A 14 -35.54 64.92 78.64
C THR A 14 -36.27 63.68 78.17
N THR A 15 -36.12 63.34 76.89
CA THR A 15 -36.61 62.08 76.34
C THR A 15 -35.84 60.92 76.99
N LEU A 16 -36.39 60.37 78.07
CA LEU A 16 -35.94 59.11 78.64
C LEU A 16 -36.29 58.01 77.63
N HIS A 17 -35.31 57.59 76.84
CA HIS A 17 -35.47 56.42 75.98
C HIS A 17 -35.37 55.19 76.88
N SER A 18 -36.50 54.51 77.09
CA SER A 18 -36.51 53.25 77.83
C SER A 18 -35.93 52.14 76.95
N GLN A 19 -34.62 51.92 77.06
CA GLN A 19 -33.99 50.69 76.58
C GLN A 19 -34.03 49.65 77.71
N ILE A 20 -34.31 48.40 77.36
CA ILE A 20 -34.44 47.32 78.33
C ILE A 20 -33.14 46.50 78.31
N GLY A 21 -32.43 46.52 79.45
CA GLY A 21 -31.31 45.63 79.72
C GLY A 21 -31.73 44.51 80.66
N ILE A 22 -31.37 43.27 80.34
CA ILE A 22 -31.37 42.17 81.29
C ILE A 22 -29.91 41.80 81.54
N ASN A 23 -29.49 41.81 82.80
CA ASN A 23 -28.11 41.56 83.24
C ASN A 23 -27.03 42.52 82.73
N THR A 24 -27.34 43.45 81.82
CA THR A 24 -26.46 44.57 81.47
C THR A 24 -27.02 45.91 81.98
N SER A 25 -26.14 46.74 82.54
CA SER A 25 -26.48 48.12 82.95
C SER A 25 -26.30 49.15 81.81
N ASN A 26 -25.69 48.73 80.70
CA ASN A 26 -25.44 49.54 79.51
C ASN A 26 -25.97 48.83 78.25
N PRO A 27 -27.29 48.81 78.02
CA PRO A 27 -27.89 48.23 76.83
C PRO A 27 -27.42 48.94 75.56
N ILE A 28 -26.93 48.18 74.58
CA ILE A 28 -26.53 48.70 73.26
C ILE A 28 -27.71 48.77 72.27
N GLY A 29 -28.68 47.86 72.41
CA GLY A 29 -29.89 47.78 71.59
C GLY A 29 -31.14 48.34 72.28
N ILE A 30 -32.30 48.25 71.62
CA ILE A 30 -33.59 48.56 72.26
C ILE A 30 -33.95 47.53 73.34
N PHE A 31 -33.51 46.29 73.12
CA PHE A 31 -33.54 45.19 74.08
C PHE A 31 -32.20 44.47 74.03
N HIS A 32 -31.55 44.29 75.17
CA HIS A 32 -30.23 43.67 75.27
C HIS A 32 -30.23 42.73 76.48
N VAL A 33 -30.03 41.44 76.24
CA VAL A 33 -29.87 40.42 77.27
C VAL A 33 -28.42 39.95 77.25
N ASP A 34 -27.74 40.16 78.37
CA ASP A 34 -26.37 39.68 78.61
C ASP A 34 -26.44 38.40 79.44
N GLY A 35 -26.19 37.26 78.80
CA GLY A 35 -26.36 35.96 79.44
C GLY A 35 -25.40 35.75 80.61
N ALA A 36 -24.14 36.14 80.44
CA ALA A 36 -23.07 35.93 81.41
C ALA A 36 -22.91 37.08 82.42
N LYS A 37 -23.67 38.17 82.26
CA LYS A 37 -23.59 39.39 83.08
C LYS A 37 -22.17 39.98 83.08
N ASN A 38 -21.48 39.89 81.95
CA ASN A 38 -20.07 40.24 81.83
C ASN A 38 -19.86 41.56 81.07
N ASN A 39 -20.91 42.21 80.57
CA ASN A 39 -20.80 43.45 79.80
C ASN A 39 -20.35 44.65 80.65
N PRO A 40 -19.52 45.54 80.08
CA PRO A 40 -19.01 46.70 80.80
C PRO A 40 -20.15 47.70 81.09
N ALA A 41 -20.08 48.35 82.25
CA ALA A 41 -21.06 49.36 82.67
C ALA A 41 -21.08 50.62 81.76
N SER A 42 -20.12 50.77 80.86
CA SER A 42 -20.08 51.82 79.83
C SER A 42 -19.24 51.36 78.64
N GLY A 43 -19.41 52.01 77.48
CA GLY A 43 -18.69 51.65 76.26
C GLY A 43 -19.34 50.48 75.51
N VAL A 44 -18.56 49.78 74.70
CA VAL A 44 -19.03 48.69 73.84
C VAL A 44 -18.47 47.35 74.36
N PRO A 45 -19.28 46.30 74.50
CA PRO A 45 -18.79 44.94 74.80
C PRO A 45 -17.71 44.46 73.84
N SER A 46 -16.72 43.72 74.34
CA SER A 46 -15.74 42.99 73.51
C SER A 46 -16.42 41.84 72.75
N SER A 47 -15.80 41.33 71.69
CA SER A 47 -16.35 40.22 70.89
C SER A 47 -16.59 38.95 71.73
N GLU A 48 -15.75 38.68 72.73
CA GLU A 48 -15.95 37.54 73.64
C GLU A 48 -17.19 37.73 74.52
N GLN A 49 -17.43 38.94 75.03
CA GLN A 49 -18.61 39.26 75.83
C GLN A 49 -19.88 39.20 74.98
N GLN A 50 -19.82 39.75 73.75
CA GLN A 50 -20.96 39.70 72.82
C GLN A 50 -21.41 38.28 72.49
N SER A 51 -20.51 37.29 72.56
CA SER A 51 -20.79 35.90 72.16
C SER A 51 -21.93 35.22 72.95
N ASP A 52 -22.26 35.76 74.12
CA ASP A 52 -23.37 35.31 74.98
C ASP A 52 -24.54 36.30 75.06
N ASP A 53 -24.48 37.39 74.29
CA ASP A 53 -25.53 38.40 74.22
C ASP A 53 -26.63 38.05 73.21
N PHE A 54 -27.86 38.46 73.54
CA PHE A 54 -28.99 38.57 72.63
C PHE A 54 -29.41 40.03 72.53
N VAL A 55 -29.43 40.58 71.32
CA VAL A 55 -29.68 42.01 71.10
C VAL A 55 -30.71 42.23 70.01
N ILE A 56 -31.65 43.14 70.26
CA ILE A 56 -32.54 43.69 69.24
C ILE A 56 -32.10 45.12 68.95
N SER A 57 -31.76 45.39 67.70
CA SER A 57 -31.33 46.71 67.24
C SER A 57 -32.51 47.69 67.12
N LYS A 58 -32.22 48.99 67.00
CA LYS A 58 -33.24 50.03 66.70
C LYS A 58 -33.98 49.81 65.37
N LYS A 59 -33.41 49.01 64.46
CA LYS A 59 -34.01 48.64 63.18
C LYS A 59 -34.84 47.36 63.25
N GLY A 60 -34.94 46.73 64.42
CA GLY A 60 -35.69 45.48 64.62
C GLY A 60 -34.92 44.21 64.27
N VAL A 61 -33.64 44.31 63.88
CA VAL A 61 -32.80 43.12 63.64
C VAL A 61 -32.53 42.42 64.97
N VAL A 62 -32.77 41.10 64.99
CA VAL A 62 -32.46 40.22 66.10
C VAL A 62 -31.07 39.64 65.91
N SER A 63 -30.24 39.70 66.94
CA SER A 63 -28.85 39.25 66.88
C SER A 63 -28.49 38.40 68.09
N ILE A 64 -27.75 37.33 67.85
CA ILE A 64 -27.16 36.47 68.87
C ILE A 64 -25.65 36.49 68.65
N GLY A 65 -24.88 36.86 69.66
CA GLY A 65 -23.42 36.83 69.55
C GLY A 65 -22.77 38.10 68.97
N THR A 66 -23.58 39.07 68.51
CA THR A 66 -23.10 40.31 67.87
C THR A 66 -24.06 41.47 68.13
N ILE A 67 -23.49 42.69 68.21
CA ILE A 67 -24.24 43.96 68.30
C ILE A 67 -24.26 44.75 66.99
N SER A 68 -23.54 44.27 65.96
CA SER A 68 -23.39 44.96 64.67
C SER A 68 -23.80 44.05 63.52
N PRO A 69 -25.09 43.67 63.41
CA PRO A 69 -25.55 42.81 62.34
C PRO A 69 -25.45 43.50 60.96
N SER A 70 -25.30 42.67 59.93
CA SER A 70 -25.39 43.01 58.52
C SER A 70 -26.71 43.72 58.20
N PRO A 71 -26.73 44.72 57.28
CA PRO A 71 -27.97 45.36 56.86
C PRO A 71 -28.90 44.44 56.05
N TYR A 72 -28.45 43.23 55.70
CA TYR A 72 -29.20 42.26 54.90
C TYR A 72 -29.88 41.16 55.74
N SER A 73 -29.65 41.12 57.05
CA SER A 73 -30.17 40.08 57.96
C SER A 73 -31.29 40.64 58.85
N SER A 74 -32.41 39.91 58.96
CA SER A 74 -33.41 40.14 60.01
C SER A 74 -33.10 39.37 61.29
N LEU A 75 -32.35 38.26 61.15
CA LEU A 75 -31.78 37.46 62.21
C LEU A 75 -30.31 37.19 61.88
N GLU A 76 -29.41 37.50 62.81
CA GLU A 76 -27.98 37.21 62.68
C GLU A 76 -27.49 36.40 63.87
N ILE A 77 -26.77 35.32 63.60
CA ILE A 77 -26.19 34.44 64.61
C ILE A 77 -24.68 34.42 64.38
N ASP A 78 -23.96 35.23 65.14
CA ASP A 78 -22.49 35.24 65.18
C ASP A 78 -22.02 34.39 66.36
N SER A 79 -22.18 33.08 66.23
CA SER A 79 -21.85 32.11 67.27
C SER A 79 -20.95 31.03 66.72
N LYS A 80 -20.12 30.46 67.60
CA LYS A 80 -19.35 29.23 67.30
C LYS A 80 -20.23 27.96 67.31
N LYS A 81 -21.54 28.11 67.55
CA LYS A 81 -22.54 27.04 67.48
C LYS A 81 -23.33 27.15 66.17
N GLY A 82 -23.78 26.03 65.64
CA GLY A 82 -24.64 26.01 64.44
C GLY A 82 -26.11 26.30 64.73
N LEU A 83 -26.85 26.74 63.71
CA LEU A 83 -28.31 26.78 63.73
C LEU A 83 -28.85 25.36 63.53
N ARG A 84 -29.58 24.83 64.51
CA ARG A 84 -30.32 23.57 64.35
C ARG A 84 -31.64 23.85 63.67
N LEU A 85 -31.78 23.42 62.43
CA LEU A 85 -33.02 23.55 61.64
C LEU A 85 -34.13 22.64 62.20
N PRO A 86 -35.41 22.94 61.90
CA PRO A 86 -36.51 22.00 62.10
C PRO A 86 -36.17 20.64 61.48
N GLN A 87 -36.52 19.56 62.19
CA GLN A 87 -36.18 18.19 61.81
C GLN A 87 -37.47 17.40 61.53
N LEU A 88 -37.72 17.09 60.27
CA LEU A 88 -38.93 16.42 59.81
C LEU A 88 -38.56 15.19 58.96
N THR A 89 -39.42 14.17 58.95
CA THR A 89 -39.36 13.06 57.99
C THR A 89 -39.80 13.51 56.60
N SER A 90 -39.49 12.72 55.57
CA SER A 90 -39.98 13.00 54.20
C SER A 90 -41.51 13.09 54.13
N GLU A 91 -42.22 12.27 54.91
CA GLU A 91 -43.68 12.28 54.97
C GLU A 91 -44.20 13.58 55.61
N GLU A 92 -43.63 14.00 56.73
CA GLU A 92 -43.98 15.26 57.38
C GLU A 92 -43.68 16.48 56.50
N ILE A 93 -42.59 16.44 55.72
CA ILE A 93 -42.28 17.48 54.72
C ILE A 93 -43.33 17.50 53.62
N SER A 94 -43.76 16.34 53.10
CA SER A 94 -44.83 16.27 52.10
C SER A 94 -46.18 16.76 52.65
N ASN A 95 -46.45 16.59 53.95
CA ASN A 95 -47.66 17.12 54.57
C ASN A 95 -47.65 18.66 54.67
N LEU A 96 -46.47 19.31 54.57
CA LEU A 96 -46.40 20.76 54.40
C LEU A 96 -46.90 21.21 53.02
N ASP A 97 -47.12 20.28 52.09
CA ASP A 97 -47.70 20.57 50.77
C ASP A 97 -49.18 20.94 50.85
N ASP A 98 -49.89 20.50 51.88
CA ASP A 98 -51.35 20.63 52.06
C ASP A 98 -51.81 21.99 52.65
N ILE A 99 -50.88 22.94 52.80
CA ILE A 99 -51.22 24.34 53.09
C ILE A 99 -51.87 24.93 51.82
N SER A 100 -53.10 25.43 51.94
CA SER A 100 -53.97 25.82 50.81
C SER A 100 -53.24 26.52 49.66
N SER A 101 -53.56 26.12 48.43
CA SER A 101 -52.95 26.57 47.16
C SER A 101 -52.92 28.09 46.90
N THR A 102 -53.59 28.90 47.72
CA THR A 102 -53.48 30.37 47.69
C THR A 102 -52.22 30.93 48.36
N GLU A 103 -51.37 30.10 48.97
CA GLU A 103 -50.26 30.52 49.83
C GLU A 103 -48.89 29.88 49.49
N LEU A 104 -48.73 29.35 48.27
CA LEU A 104 -47.50 28.67 47.83
C LEU A 104 -46.23 29.54 48.00
N SER A 105 -46.34 30.86 47.75
CA SER A 105 -45.23 31.82 47.94
C SER A 105 -44.76 31.97 49.39
N LYS A 106 -45.55 31.55 50.39
CA LYS A 106 -45.13 31.58 51.80
C LYS A 106 -44.11 30.48 52.14
N LYS A 107 -43.88 29.52 51.24
CA LYS A 107 -42.89 28.45 51.40
C LYS A 107 -41.51 28.84 50.88
N ASP A 108 -41.42 29.85 50.01
CA ASP A 108 -40.16 30.27 49.41
C ASP A 108 -39.10 30.56 50.48
N GLY A 109 -37.97 29.85 50.39
CA GLY A 109 -36.85 29.99 51.33
C GLY A 109 -37.02 29.23 52.65
N LEU A 110 -38.03 28.37 52.80
CA LEU A 110 -38.14 27.45 53.92
C LEU A 110 -37.00 26.42 53.87
N ILE A 111 -36.30 26.20 55.00
CA ILE A 111 -35.17 25.28 55.11
C ILE A 111 -35.41 24.31 56.26
N ILE A 112 -35.35 23.02 55.98
CA ILE A 112 -35.67 21.92 56.91
C ILE A 112 -34.58 20.86 56.80
N TYR A 113 -34.20 20.24 57.91
CA TYR A 113 -33.36 19.05 57.89
C TYR A 113 -34.25 17.80 57.82
N ASN A 114 -34.13 17.03 56.74
CA ASN A 114 -34.87 15.79 56.55
C ASN A 114 -34.14 14.64 57.26
N ILE A 115 -34.78 14.09 58.30
CA ILE A 115 -34.20 13.00 59.09
C ILE A 115 -34.34 11.63 58.43
N THR A 116 -35.22 11.50 57.42
CA THR A 116 -35.34 10.28 56.62
C THR A 116 -34.17 10.14 55.66
N THR A 117 -33.78 11.22 54.99
CA THR A 117 -32.68 11.23 54.00
C THR A 117 -31.33 11.67 54.58
N ASN A 118 -31.33 12.25 55.78
CA ASN A 118 -30.18 12.92 56.41
C ASN A 118 -29.62 14.09 55.58
N CYS A 119 -30.52 14.89 55.00
CA CYS A 119 -30.17 15.98 54.09
C CYS A 119 -30.88 17.29 54.44
N ILE A 120 -30.37 18.41 53.94
CA ILE A 120 -31.07 19.69 54.03
C ILE A 120 -32.02 19.80 52.85
N ASN A 121 -33.31 19.97 53.13
CA ASN A 121 -34.31 20.32 52.13
C ASN A 121 -34.60 21.82 52.19
N PHE A 122 -34.74 22.44 51.02
CA PHE A 122 -35.17 23.82 50.90
C PHE A 122 -36.21 23.97 49.79
N TRP A 123 -37.21 24.81 50.04
CA TRP A 123 -38.27 25.07 49.06
C TRP A 123 -37.85 26.19 48.11
N VAL A 124 -37.97 25.94 46.82
CA VAL A 124 -37.70 26.94 45.78
C VAL A 124 -38.67 26.78 44.61
N SER A 125 -39.23 27.91 44.18
CA SER A 125 -40.20 28.00 43.08
C SER A 125 -41.51 27.28 43.41
N ASP A 126 -41.55 25.96 43.27
CA ASP A 126 -42.73 25.12 43.45
C ASP A 126 -42.39 23.69 43.90
N GLU A 127 -41.14 23.45 44.31
CA GLU A 127 -40.67 22.13 44.70
C GLU A 127 -39.69 22.16 45.90
N TRP A 128 -39.63 21.04 46.62
CA TRP A 128 -38.57 20.75 47.57
C TRP A 128 -37.30 20.32 46.82
N ARG A 129 -36.19 20.98 47.10
CA ARG A 129 -34.85 20.55 46.65
C ARG A 129 -34.00 20.09 47.80
N GLU A 130 -33.19 19.08 47.54
CA GLU A 130 -32.38 18.42 48.57
C GLU A 130 -30.88 18.66 48.38
N LEU A 131 -30.20 18.97 49.48
CA LEU A 131 -28.74 19.07 49.61
C LEU A 131 -28.25 17.99 50.57
N CYS A 132 -27.74 16.91 49.99
CA CYS A 132 -27.16 15.78 50.70
C CYS A 132 -25.63 15.81 50.63
N GLY A 133 -24.96 15.36 51.71
CA GLY A 133 -23.51 15.24 51.73
C GLY A 133 -23.00 13.97 51.04
N SER A 134 -22.50 14.10 49.80
CA SER A 134 -21.21 13.57 49.31
C SER A 134 -21.16 13.50 47.77
N SER A 135 -20.60 14.53 47.17
CA SER A 135 -19.70 14.32 46.04
C SER A 135 -18.31 14.80 46.47
N VAL A 136 -17.65 14.02 47.34
CA VAL A 136 -16.19 14.17 47.47
C VAL A 136 -15.62 13.76 46.12
N CYS A 137 -15.28 14.77 45.31
CA CYS A 137 -14.52 14.57 44.10
C CYS A 137 -13.16 13.98 44.48
N ASN A 138 -12.97 12.68 44.28
CA ASN A 138 -11.64 12.08 44.34
C ASN A 138 -10.90 12.47 43.05
N PRO A 139 -9.76 13.18 43.13
CA PRO A 139 -9.03 13.56 41.93
C PRO A 139 -8.61 12.32 41.14
N VAL A 140 -8.52 12.47 39.82
CA VAL A 140 -7.98 11.41 38.96
C VAL A 140 -6.52 11.14 39.31
N THR A 141 -6.15 9.86 39.46
CA THR A 141 -4.78 9.44 39.81
C THR A 141 -4.30 8.33 38.87
N GLY A 142 -3.00 8.33 38.57
CA GLY A 142 -2.37 7.40 37.63
C GLY A 142 -1.96 8.09 36.33
N THR A 143 -1.44 7.31 35.38
CA THR A 143 -1.08 7.78 34.04
C THR A 143 -1.58 6.77 33.01
N PRO A 144 -2.53 7.13 32.13
CA PRO A 144 -3.10 6.19 31.17
C PRO A 144 -2.02 5.71 30.19
N GLN A 145 -1.96 4.42 29.89
CA GLN A 145 -1.07 3.87 28.86
C GLN A 145 -1.81 3.83 27.51
N ILE A 146 -1.12 4.23 26.43
CA ILE A 146 -1.68 4.17 25.08
C ILE A 146 -1.32 2.82 24.44
N SER A 147 -2.32 2.12 23.92
CA SER A 147 -2.15 0.94 23.08
C SER A 147 -2.67 1.23 21.66
N PRO A 148 -1.94 0.84 20.60
CA PRO A 148 -0.62 0.21 20.63
C PRO A 148 0.49 1.20 21.02
N SER A 149 1.48 0.73 21.79
CA SER A 149 2.65 1.54 22.22
C SER A 149 3.65 1.80 21.10
N ASN A 150 3.59 1.03 20.02
CA ASN A 150 4.34 1.25 18.79
C ASN A 150 3.39 1.08 17.58
N PRO A 151 2.60 2.12 17.25
CA PRO A 151 1.57 2.03 16.22
C PRO A 151 2.19 1.88 14.83
N SER A 152 1.71 0.88 14.08
CA SER A 152 1.95 0.80 12.65
C SER A 152 0.92 1.66 11.93
N LEU A 153 1.31 2.87 11.53
CA LEU A 153 0.43 3.83 10.86
C LEU A 153 0.59 3.78 9.35
N GLN A 154 -0.50 3.98 8.62
CA GLN A 154 -0.50 4.10 7.15
C GLN A 154 -1.40 5.27 6.76
N VAL A 155 -0.97 6.06 5.77
CA VAL A 155 -1.77 7.17 5.23
C VAL A 155 -3.09 6.63 4.68
N GLY A 156 -4.20 7.25 5.08
CA GLY A 156 -5.55 6.86 4.68
C GLY A 156 -6.18 5.73 5.50
N ASP A 157 -5.40 4.99 6.30
CA ASP A 157 -5.93 3.93 7.16
C ASP A 157 -6.23 4.45 8.57
N THR A 158 -7.35 4.00 9.14
CA THR A 158 -7.75 4.40 10.49
C THR A 158 -7.13 3.47 11.52
N THR A 159 -6.36 4.02 12.46
CA THR A 159 -5.83 3.30 13.63
C THR A 159 -6.62 3.69 14.87
N THR A 160 -7.09 2.70 15.62
CA THR A 160 -7.74 2.91 16.92
C THR A 160 -6.71 2.87 18.04
N PHE A 161 -6.56 3.99 18.74
CA PHE A 161 -5.79 4.09 19.97
C PHE A 161 -6.71 3.86 21.17
N THR A 162 -6.21 3.12 22.17
CA THR A 162 -6.92 2.87 23.42
C THR A 162 -6.09 3.36 24.59
N ALA A 163 -6.70 4.12 25.48
CA ALA A 163 -6.13 4.51 26.76
C ALA A 163 -6.52 3.49 27.84
N SER A 164 -5.55 3.01 28.62
CA SER A 164 -5.83 2.15 29.77
C SER A 164 -6.66 2.89 30.82
N ALA A 165 -7.56 2.17 31.49
CA ALA A 165 -8.33 2.73 32.59
C ALA A 165 -7.41 3.23 33.73
N VAL A 166 -7.77 4.36 34.32
CA VAL A 166 -7.11 4.93 35.51
C VAL A 166 -8.17 5.33 36.54
N SER A 167 -7.80 5.33 37.82
CA SER A 167 -8.73 5.56 38.93
C SER A 167 -9.39 6.94 38.85
N ASN A 168 -10.71 6.98 39.05
CA ASN A 168 -11.53 8.19 39.05
C ASN A 168 -11.59 8.95 37.70
N ALA A 169 -11.19 8.34 36.59
CA ALA A 169 -11.36 8.94 35.27
C ALA A 169 -12.84 9.00 34.88
N THR A 170 -13.31 10.18 34.51
CA THR A 170 -14.67 10.43 33.98
C THR A 170 -14.67 10.69 32.47
N GLY A 171 -13.49 10.83 31.86
CA GLY A 171 -13.31 10.99 30.42
C GLY A 171 -11.85 11.22 30.05
N TYR A 172 -11.59 11.46 28.77
CA TYR A 172 -10.24 11.63 28.22
C TYR A 172 -10.14 12.90 27.37
N ILE A 173 -8.91 13.38 27.18
CA ILE A 173 -8.53 14.39 26.18
C ILE A 173 -7.52 13.73 25.26
N TRP A 174 -7.89 13.60 24.00
CA TRP A 174 -6.95 13.17 22.96
C TRP A 174 -6.34 14.39 22.27
N LYS A 175 -5.04 14.31 21.98
CA LYS A 175 -4.32 15.30 21.17
C LYS A 175 -3.60 14.62 20.03
N VAL A 176 -3.52 15.33 18.91
CA VAL A 176 -2.70 14.99 17.74
C VAL A 176 -1.71 16.12 17.55
N ASN A 177 -0.41 15.83 17.59
CA ASN A 177 0.68 16.81 17.49
C ASN A 177 0.48 18.00 18.45
N GLY A 178 0.08 17.72 19.69
CA GLY A 178 -0.21 18.73 20.72
C GLY A 178 -1.56 19.45 20.60
N THR A 179 -2.32 19.22 19.52
CA THR A 179 -3.62 19.87 19.28
C THR A 179 -4.78 19.00 19.79
N ILE A 180 -5.64 19.57 20.64
CA ILE A 180 -6.81 18.89 21.23
C ILE A 180 -7.82 18.50 20.15
N GLN A 181 -8.27 17.25 20.20
CA GLN A 181 -9.34 16.73 19.35
C GLN A 181 -10.69 16.92 20.04
N SER A 182 -11.40 18.00 19.69
CA SER A 182 -12.67 18.36 20.31
C SER A 182 -13.71 17.24 20.17
N GLY A 183 -14.49 16.99 21.23
CA GLY A 183 -15.51 15.95 21.27
C GLY A 183 -14.99 14.53 21.51
N GLN A 184 -13.68 14.29 21.49
CA GLN A 184 -13.08 12.97 21.72
C GLN A 184 -12.86 12.73 23.22
N THR A 185 -13.88 12.23 23.92
CA THR A 185 -13.86 12.05 25.38
C THR A 185 -13.80 10.59 25.85
N GLN A 186 -13.92 9.64 24.92
CA GLN A 186 -13.92 8.21 25.21
C GLN A 186 -12.51 7.67 25.46
N SER A 187 -12.41 6.46 26.04
CA SER A 187 -11.15 5.75 26.23
C SER A 187 -10.53 5.24 24.92
N THR A 188 -11.23 5.38 23.80
CA THR A 188 -10.75 5.07 22.45
C THR A 188 -10.73 6.32 21.58
N PHE A 189 -9.77 6.38 20.66
CA PHE A 189 -9.63 7.46 19.69
C PHE A 189 -9.16 6.91 18.35
N ASN A 190 -9.92 7.22 17.30
CA ASN A 190 -9.58 6.83 15.94
C ASN A 190 -8.81 7.96 15.25
N TYR A 191 -7.68 7.62 14.64
CA TYR A 191 -6.87 8.56 13.89
C TYR A 191 -6.50 8.00 12.52
N THR A 192 -6.63 8.84 11.49
CA THR A 192 -6.30 8.53 10.10
C THR A 192 -5.27 9.55 9.63
N PRO A 193 -4.00 9.15 9.44
CA PRO A 193 -2.97 10.05 8.94
C PRO A 193 -3.26 10.52 7.50
N SER A 194 -3.01 11.80 7.22
CA SER A 194 -3.17 12.41 5.88
C SER A 194 -1.92 12.31 5.00
N ASP A 195 -0.75 12.17 5.62
CA ASP A 195 0.56 12.18 4.97
C ASP A 195 1.59 11.39 5.82
N THR A 196 2.82 11.30 5.31
CA THR A 196 3.91 10.52 5.90
C THR A 196 4.73 11.29 6.95
N SER A 197 4.25 12.45 7.42
CA SER A 197 4.93 13.21 8.46
C SER A 197 4.79 12.49 9.81
N SER A 198 5.80 12.60 10.67
CA SER A 198 5.73 12.05 12.02
C SER A 198 4.51 12.60 12.76
N VAL A 199 3.76 11.72 13.41
CA VAL A 199 2.63 12.09 14.25
C VAL A 199 2.85 11.63 15.69
N THR A 200 2.47 12.48 16.63
CA THR A 200 2.41 12.18 18.05
C THR A 200 0.96 12.18 18.51
N ILE A 201 0.51 11.06 19.07
CA ILE A 201 -0.79 10.93 19.73
C ILE A 201 -0.59 11.03 21.23
N SER A 202 -1.36 11.90 21.87
CA SER A 202 -1.31 12.14 23.31
C SER A 202 -2.67 11.88 23.96
N VAL A 203 -2.66 11.40 25.20
CA VAL A 203 -3.89 11.27 25.99
C VAL A 203 -3.69 11.75 27.43
N ILE A 204 -4.70 12.44 27.94
CA ILE A 204 -4.84 12.85 29.34
C ILE A 204 -6.19 12.35 29.86
N ALA A 205 -6.20 11.62 30.97
CA ALA A 205 -7.44 11.29 31.66
C ALA A 205 -7.92 12.47 32.52
N LYS A 206 -9.23 12.76 32.47
CA LYS A 206 -9.92 13.80 33.24
C LYS A 206 -10.70 13.17 34.40
N GLY A 207 -10.76 13.87 35.51
CA GLY A 207 -11.67 13.59 36.62
C GLY A 207 -12.56 14.78 36.94
N CYS A 208 -13.20 14.73 38.10
CA CYS A 208 -13.99 15.83 38.64
C CYS A 208 -13.12 17.04 39.02
N ASN A 209 -13.75 18.22 39.21
CA ASN A 209 -13.10 19.49 39.56
C ASN A 209 -11.88 19.86 38.71
N SER A 210 -11.92 19.54 37.42
CA SER A 210 -10.83 19.77 36.46
C SER A 210 -9.52 19.02 36.76
N SER A 211 -9.55 18.00 37.64
CA SER A 211 -8.39 17.13 37.86
C SER A 211 -7.99 16.40 36.57
N GLN A 212 -6.68 16.32 36.34
CA GLN A 212 -6.08 15.70 35.15
C GLN A 212 -4.86 14.87 35.53
N THR A 213 -4.63 13.80 34.78
CA THR A 213 -3.41 12.99 34.88
C THR A 213 -2.25 13.61 34.10
N SER A 214 -1.04 13.06 34.26
CA SER A 214 0.07 13.38 33.35
C SER A 214 -0.23 12.89 31.93
N GLU A 215 0.30 13.60 30.95
CA GLU A 215 0.13 13.28 29.55
C GLU A 215 0.97 12.07 29.14
N SER A 216 0.31 11.08 28.53
CA SER A 216 1.00 9.99 27.86
C SER A 216 1.07 10.25 26.38
N THR A 217 2.17 9.82 25.75
CA THR A 217 2.40 10.03 24.33
C THR A 217 2.88 8.75 23.65
N VAL A 218 2.48 8.60 22.39
CA VAL A 218 3.06 7.63 21.47
C VAL A 218 3.31 8.34 20.14
N SER A 219 4.40 8.00 19.48
CA SER A 219 4.74 8.58 18.18
C SER A 219 4.91 7.50 17.14
N GLY A 220 4.64 7.83 15.88
CA GLY A 220 4.83 6.96 14.74
C GLY A 220 5.05 7.78 13.47
N ILE A 221 5.66 7.15 12.47
CA ILE A 221 5.78 7.71 11.12
C ILE A 221 4.83 6.91 10.23
N PRO A 222 3.76 7.51 9.70
CA PRO A 222 2.86 6.83 8.77
C PRO A 222 3.62 6.37 7.52
N ALA A 223 3.45 5.10 7.16
CA ALA A 223 3.86 4.60 5.87
C ALA A 223 2.98 5.23 4.77
N ALA A 224 3.54 5.39 3.57
CA ALA A 224 2.79 5.89 2.41
C ALA A 224 1.53 5.04 2.16
N ALA A 225 0.48 5.67 1.64
CA ALA A 225 -0.78 4.99 1.34
C ALA A 225 -0.52 3.80 0.40
N CYS A 226 -0.94 2.61 0.83
CA CYS A 226 -0.86 1.41 0.01
C CYS A 226 -2.11 1.35 -0.89
N ASN A 227 -1.93 1.63 -2.18
CA ASN A 227 -2.97 1.37 -3.18
C ASN A 227 -2.78 -0.07 -3.71
N PRO A 228 -3.79 -0.96 -3.62
CA PRO A 228 -3.68 -2.31 -4.17
C PRO A 228 -3.33 -2.30 -5.67
N VAL A 229 -2.56 -3.31 -6.10
CA VAL A 229 -2.28 -3.50 -7.53
C VAL A 229 -3.58 -3.78 -8.30
N THR A 230 -3.78 -3.11 -9.43
CA THR A 230 -4.95 -3.30 -10.30
C THR A 230 -4.56 -3.44 -11.76
N GLY A 231 -5.37 -4.17 -12.53
CA GLY A 231 -5.10 -4.54 -13.92
C GLY A 231 -4.55 -5.97 -14.05
N THR A 232 -4.26 -6.37 -15.28
CA THR A 232 -3.72 -7.70 -15.62
C THR A 232 -2.53 -7.54 -16.56
N PRO A 233 -1.30 -7.91 -16.16
CA PRO A 233 -0.11 -7.72 -16.98
C PRO A 233 -0.17 -8.58 -18.24
N GLN A 234 0.11 -8.00 -19.41
CA GLN A 234 0.21 -8.75 -20.67
C GLN A 234 1.64 -9.24 -20.88
N ILE A 235 1.82 -10.49 -21.32
CA ILE A 235 3.13 -11.06 -21.63
C ILE A 235 3.45 -10.83 -23.12
N SER A 236 4.65 -10.33 -23.41
CA SER A 236 5.22 -10.28 -24.76
C SER A 236 6.54 -11.06 -24.81
N PRO A 237 6.81 -11.84 -25.88
CA PRO A 237 5.92 -12.11 -27.01
C PRO A 237 4.75 -13.03 -26.63
N ALA A 238 3.56 -12.75 -27.15
CA ALA A 238 2.35 -13.55 -26.91
C ALA A 238 2.36 -14.91 -27.63
N ASN A 239 3.21 -15.06 -28.66
CA ASN A 239 3.47 -16.31 -29.36
C ASN A 239 5.01 -16.48 -29.47
N PRO A 240 5.68 -16.97 -28.42
CA PRO A 240 7.13 -17.08 -28.41
C PRO A 240 7.62 -18.16 -29.39
N SER A 241 8.62 -17.82 -30.21
CA SER A 241 9.41 -18.81 -30.94
C SER A 241 10.54 -19.27 -30.03
N LEU A 242 10.40 -20.47 -29.47
CA LEU A 242 11.35 -21.04 -28.51
C LEU A 242 12.26 -22.06 -29.21
N GLN A 243 13.51 -22.14 -28.78
CA GLN A 243 14.47 -23.15 -29.24
C GLN A 243 15.26 -23.67 -28.04
N VAL A 244 15.48 -24.99 -27.99
CA VAL A 244 16.28 -25.60 -26.93
C VAL A 244 17.68 -25.01 -26.93
N GLY A 245 18.14 -24.56 -25.75
CA GLY A 245 19.44 -23.93 -25.57
C GLY A 245 19.49 -22.42 -25.82
N ASP A 246 18.46 -21.84 -26.45
CA ASP A 246 18.41 -20.39 -26.71
C ASP A 246 17.58 -19.66 -25.64
N THR A 247 18.08 -18.52 -25.18
CA THR A 247 17.38 -17.68 -24.20
C THR A 247 16.36 -16.77 -24.89
N THR A 248 15.10 -16.85 -24.46
CA THR A 248 14.04 -15.89 -24.83
C THR A 248 13.73 -14.98 -23.65
N THR A 249 13.66 -13.67 -23.89
CA THR A 249 13.24 -12.68 -22.90
C THR A 249 11.73 -12.42 -23.01
N PHE A 250 11.02 -12.68 -21.94
CA PHE A 250 9.62 -12.32 -21.75
C PHE A 250 9.51 -10.98 -21.03
N THR A 251 8.57 -10.15 -21.43
CA THR A 251 8.27 -8.87 -20.78
C THR A 251 6.83 -8.83 -20.33
N ALA A 252 6.57 -8.37 -19.11
CA ALA A 252 5.24 -8.09 -18.58
C ALA A 252 4.92 -6.60 -18.74
N SER A 253 3.71 -6.27 -19.23
CA SER A 253 3.27 -4.88 -19.31
C SER A 253 3.15 -4.25 -17.93
N ALA A 254 3.35 -2.92 -17.86
CA ALA A 254 3.11 -2.17 -16.64
C ALA A 254 1.62 -2.24 -16.25
N VAL A 255 1.36 -2.31 -14.94
CA VAL A 255 0.01 -2.25 -14.35
C VAL A 255 0.03 -1.32 -13.14
N SER A 256 -1.11 -0.75 -12.77
CA SER A 256 -1.20 0.27 -11.73
C SER A 256 -0.77 -0.28 -10.37
N ASN A 257 0.08 0.49 -9.67
CA ASN A 257 0.61 0.17 -8.33
C ASN A 257 1.44 -1.12 -8.24
N ALA A 258 1.94 -1.65 -9.37
CA ALA A 258 2.88 -2.77 -9.34
C ALA A 258 4.23 -2.34 -8.73
N THR A 259 4.70 -3.13 -7.78
CA THR A 259 6.00 -2.98 -7.09
C THR A 259 7.00 -4.07 -7.49
N GLY A 260 6.53 -5.11 -8.19
CA GLY A 260 7.34 -6.21 -8.69
C GLY A 260 6.47 -7.29 -9.34
N TYR A 261 7.10 -8.38 -9.77
CA TYR A 261 6.45 -9.47 -10.48
C TYR A 261 6.78 -10.84 -9.87
N ILE A 262 5.94 -11.84 -10.13
CA ILE A 262 6.22 -13.26 -9.92
C ILE A 262 6.18 -13.92 -11.28
N TRP A 263 7.29 -14.52 -11.68
CA TRP A 263 7.34 -15.38 -12.85
C TRP A 263 7.21 -16.84 -12.45
N LYS A 264 6.45 -17.61 -13.23
CA LYS A 264 6.39 -19.07 -13.09
C LYS A 264 6.67 -19.75 -14.43
N VAL A 265 7.28 -20.92 -14.34
CA VAL A 265 7.49 -21.85 -15.46
C VAL A 265 6.75 -23.13 -15.10
N ASN A 266 5.81 -23.55 -15.95
CA ASN A 266 4.97 -24.73 -15.73
C ASN A 266 4.31 -24.74 -14.32
N GLY A 267 3.82 -23.57 -13.89
CA GLY A 267 3.22 -23.37 -12.57
C GLY A 267 4.20 -23.23 -11.41
N THR A 268 5.50 -23.45 -11.61
CA THR A 268 6.54 -23.35 -10.56
C THR A 268 7.15 -21.96 -10.51
N ILE A 269 7.10 -21.32 -9.33
CA ILE A 269 7.66 -19.97 -9.10
C ILE A 269 9.17 -19.97 -9.31
N GLN A 270 9.64 -18.97 -10.08
CA GLN A 270 11.06 -18.71 -10.29
C GLN A 270 11.56 -17.74 -9.22
N SER A 271 12.19 -18.28 -8.18
CA SER A 271 12.67 -17.48 -7.04
C SER A 271 13.68 -16.41 -7.49
N GLY A 272 13.58 -15.22 -6.89
CA GLY A 272 14.43 -14.06 -7.23
C GLY A 272 14.02 -13.28 -8.48
N GLN A 273 13.11 -13.81 -9.31
CA GLN A 273 12.66 -13.14 -10.54
C GLN A 273 11.53 -12.15 -10.23
N THR A 274 11.89 -10.90 -9.97
CA THR A 274 10.95 -9.84 -9.53
C THR A 274 10.77 -8.69 -10.52
N LEU A 275 11.59 -8.64 -11.58
CA LEU A 275 11.55 -7.59 -12.58
C LEU A 275 10.41 -7.81 -13.58
N SER A 276 10.08 -6.76 -14.34
CA SER A 276 9.12 -6.82 -15.46
C SER A 276 9.62 -7.65 -16.65
N THR A 277 10.86 -8.15 -16.59
CA THR A 277 11.46 -9.02 -17.60
C THR A 277 11.89 -10.34 -17.00
N PHE A 278 11.73 -11.43 -17.76
CA PHE A 278 12.15 -12.77 -17.35
C PHE A 278 12.79 -13.51 -18.53
N ASN A 279 13.99 -14.03 -18.31
CA ASN A 279 14.72 -14.81 -19.30
C ASN A 279 14.47 -16.30 -19.07
N TYR A 280 14.09 -17.01 -20.13
CA TYR A 280 13.88 -18.45 -20.10
C TYR A 280 14.64 -19.14 -21.22
N THR A 281 15.32 -20.24 -20.88
CA THR A 281 16.04 -21.10 -21.83
C THR A 281 15.48 -22.52 -21.71
N PRO A 282 14.76 -23.03 -22.72
CA PRO A 282 14.25 -24.40 -22.69
C PRO A 282 15.38 -25.43 -22.70
N SER A 283 15.23 -26.50 -21.91
CA SER A 283 16.16 -27.64 -21.86
C SER A 283 15.83 -28.76 -22.84
N ASP A 284 14.57 -28.84 -23.28
CA ASP A 284 14.04 -29.88 -24.15
C ASP A 284 12.84 -29.37 -24.97
N THR A 285 12.29 -30.23 -25.81
CA THR A 285 11.20 -29.91 -26.75
C THR A 285 9.79 -30.08 -26.15
N SER A 286 9.67 -30.25 -24.83
CA SER A 286 8.36 -30.35 -24.17
C SER A 286 7.67 -28.99 -24.15
N SER A 287 6.34 -29.00 -24.18
CA SER A 287 5.58 -27.76 -24.05
C SER A 287 5.91 -27.06 -22.73
N VAL A 288 6.05 -25.73 -22.81
CA VAL A 288 6.27 -24.88 -21.64
C VAL A 288 5.20 -23.82 -21.56
N THR A 289 4.77 -23.53 -20.34
CA THR A 289 3.92 -22.39 -20.01
C THR A 289 4.70 -21.42 -19.14
N ILE A 290 4.76 -20.16 -19.58
CA ILE A 290 5.31 -19.04 -18.81
C ILE A 290 4.13 -18.25 -18.28
N SER A 291 4.16 -17.92 -16.99
CA SER A 291 3.13 -17.09 -16.39
C SER A 291 3.69 -15.97 -15.53
N VAL A 292 2.93 -14.89 -15.42
CA VAL A 292 3.31 -13.72 -14.63
C VAL A 292 2.14 -13.20 -13.80
N ILE A 293 2.46 -12.79 -12.57
CA ILE A 293 1.57 -12.08 -11.65
C ILE A 293 2.27 -10.79 -11.23
N ALA A 294 1.60 -9.64 -11.29
CA ALA A 294 2.15 -8.41 -10.72
C ALA A 294 1.79 -8.33 -9.23
N LYS A 295 2.75 -7.88 -8.41
CA LYS A 295 2.61 -7.71 -6.97
C LYS A 295 2.50 -6.24 -6.61
N GLY A 296 1.58 -5.92 -5.71
CA GLY A 296 1.52 -4.63 -5.02
C GLY A 296 1.86 -4.75 -3.55
N CYS A 297 1.56 -3.70 -2.81
CA CYS A 297 1.67 -3.66 -1.36
C CYS A 297 0.60 -4.56 -0.69
N ASN A 298 0.76 -4.85 0.61
CA ASN A 298 -0.15 -5.64 1.44
C ASN A 298 -0.54 -7.00 0.82
N SER A 299 0.41 -7.68 0.18
CA SER A 299 0.22 -8.96 -0.52
C SER A 299 -0.79 -8.93 -1.67
N SER A 300 -1.19 -7.74 -2.13
CA SER A 300 -2.07 -7.60 -3.30
C SER A 300 -1.39 -8.14 -4.56
N GLN A 301 -2.15 -8.85 -5.38
CA GLN A 301 -1.69 -9.50 -6.60
C GLN A 301 -2.74 -9.33 -7.69
N THR A 302 -2.28 -9.23 -8.93
CA THR A 302 -3.17 -9.27 -10.10
C THR A 302 -3.61 -10.69 -10.42
N LEU A 303 -4.55 -10.83 -11.35
CA LEU A 303 -4.77 -12.11 -12.01
C LEU A 303 -3.50 -12.56 -12.74
N GLU A 304 -3.33 -13.88 -12.83
CA GLU A 304 -2.23 -14.52 -13.52
C GLU A 304 -2.45 -14.46 -15.03
N SER A 305 -1.42 -14.06 -15.78
CA SER A 305 -1.39 -14.15 -17.24
C SER A 305 -0.44 -15.23 -17.68
N THR A 306 -0.78 -15.90 -18.78
CA THR A 306 -0.05 -17.08 -19.26
C THR A 306 0.21 -16.99 -20.76
N VAL A 307 1.35 -17.54 -21.17
CA VAL A 307 1.69 -17.82 -22.56
C VAL A 307 2.31 -19.21 -22.65
N SER A 308 2.05 -19.93 -23.73
CA SER A 308 2.60 -21.27 -23.94
C SER A 308 3.34 -21.34 -25.27
N GLY A 309 4.33 -22.24 -25.34
CA GLY A 309 5.08 -22.52 -26.56
C GLY A 309 5.65 -23.93 -26.54
N ILE A 310 5.99 -24.45 -27.71
CA ILE A 310 6.71 -25.71 -27.88
C ILE A 310 8.09 -25.38 -28.43
N PRO A 311 9.18 -25.61 -27.66
CA PRO A 311 10.53 -25.37 -28.13
C PRO A 311 10.89 -26.25 -29.33
N ALA A 312 11.45 -25.64 -30.38
CA ALA A 312 12.10 -26.37 -31.45
C ALA A 312 13.39 -27.04 -30.93
N ALA A 313 13.80 -28.14 -31.57
CA ALA A 313 15.05 -28.82 -31.25
C ALA A 313 16.25 -27.87 -31.33
N ALA A 314 17.28 -28.13 -30.52
CA ALA A 314 18.49 -27.32 -30.48
C ALA A 314 19.13 -27.24 -31.87
N CYS A 315 19.41 -26.02 -32.33
CA CYS A 315 20.06 -25.77 -33.60
C CYS A 315 21.58 -25.69 -33.40
N ASN A 316 22.30 -26.75 -33.73
CA ASN A 316 23.76 -26.74 -33.69
C ASN A 316 24.31 -26.23 -35.04
N PRO A 317 25.17 -25.19 -35.05
CA PRO A 317 25.83 -24.74 -36.29
C PRO A 317 26.65 -25.86 -36.94
N VAL A 318 26.72 -25.86 -38.27
CA VAL A 318 27.62 -26.76 -39.00
C VAL A 318 29.09 -26.43 -38.65
N THR A 319 29.90 -27.44 -38.33
CA THR A 319 31.32 -27.26 -38.00
C THR A 319 32.21 -28.20 -38.82
N GLY A 320 33.37 -27.70 -39.24
CA GLY A 320 34.33 -28.41 -40.10
C GLY A 320 34.35 -27.86 -41.52
N THR A 321 35.13 -28.47 -42.41
CA THR A 321 35.21 -28.08 -43.84
C THR A 321 35.03 -29.33 -44.69
N PRO A 322 33.97 -29.43 -45.52
CA PRO A 322 33.75 -30.61 -46.36
C PRO A 322 34.91 -30.77 -47.34
N GLN A 323 35.44 -31.97 -47.55
CA GLN A 323 36.49 -32.23 -48.53
C GLN A 323 35.86 -32.75 -49.82
N ILE A 324 36.31 -32.25 -50.98
CA ILE A 324 35.86 -32.71 -52.29
C ILE A 324 36.76 -33.85 -52.77
N SER A 325 36.15 -34.96 -53.20
CA SER A 325 36.82 -36.06 -53.90
C SER A 325 36.22 -36.27 -55.30
N PRO A 326 37.04 -36.46 -56.35
CA PRO A 326 38.51 -36.46 -56.35
C PRO A 326 39.10 -35.04 -56.21
N ALA A 327 40.18 -34.91 -55.44
CA ALA A 327 40.85 -33.62 -55.21
C ALA A 327 41.65 -33.10 -56.43
N ASN A 328 41.96 -33.98 -57.39
CA ASN A 328 42.55 -33.64 -58.68
C ASN A 328 41.74 -34.35 -59.78
N PRO A 329 40.59 -33.80 -60.21
CA PRO A 329 39.70 -34.44 -61.17
C PRO A 329 40.33 -34.46 -62.56
N SER A 330 40.36 -35.64 -63.18
CA SER A 330 40.60 -35.74 -64.62
C SER A 330 39.30 -35.42 -65.35
N LEU A 331 39.22 -34.21 -65.93
CA LEU A 331 38.03 -33.74 -66.65
C LEU A 331 38.24 -33.89 -68.16
N GLN A 332 37.22 -34.39 -68.86
CA GLN A 332 37.17 -34.45 -70.31
C GLN A 332 35.84 -33.86 -70.80
N VAL A 333 35.88 -33.03 -71.85
CA VAL A 333 34.67 -32.45 -72.44
C VAL A 333 33.69 -33.56 -72.85
N GLY A 334 32.42 -33.47 -72.44
CA GLY A 334 31.38 -34.47 -72.77
C GLY A 334 31.27 -35.70 -71.85
N ASP A 335 32.26 -35.93 -71.00
CA ASP A 335 32.24 -37.02 -70.02
C ASP A 335 31.77 -36.55 -68.64
N THR A 336 31.05 -37.42 -67.94
CA THR A 336 30.49 -37.13 -66.62
C THR A 336 31.50 -37.45 -65.54
N THR A 337 31.80 -36.47 -64.70
CA THR A 337 32.60 -36.66 -63.48
C THR A 337 31.70 -36.45 -62.26
N THR A 338 31.73 -37.39 -61.32
CA THR A 338 31.00 -37.27 -60.05
C THR A 338 31.94 -36.85 -58.94
N PHE A 339 31.59 -35.75 -58.27
CA PHE A 339 32.23 -35.22 -57.09
C PHE A 339 31.48 -35.67 -55.85
N THR A 340 32.20 -35.99 -54.78
CA THR A 340 31.63 -36.30 -53.47
C THR A 340 32.18 -35.33 -52.43
N ALA A 341 31.31 -34.86 -51.54
CA ALA A 341 31.68 -34.05 -50.39
C ALA A 341 31.72 -34.93 -49.14
N SER A 342 32.79 -34.81 -48.33
CA SER A 342 32.87 -35.51 -47.05
C SER A 342 31.82 -34.99 -46.07
N ALA A 343 31.27 -35.87 -45.24
CA ALA A 343 30.37 -35.48 -44.16
C ALA A 343 31.09 -34.54 -43.18
N VAL A 344 30.36 -33.55 -42.67
CA VAL A 344 30.79 -32.64 -41.60
C VAL A 344 29.70 -32.56 -40.53
N SER A 345 30.08 -32.20 -39.30
CA SER A 345 29.16 -32.22 -38.16
C SER A 345 27.99 -31.25 -38.35
N ASN A 346 26.78 -31.72 -38.04
CA ASN A 346 25.51 -30.97 -38.11
C ASN A 346 25.08 -30.54 -39.54
N ALA A 347 25.75 -31.01 -40.60
CA ALA A 347 25.29 -30.76 -41.97
C ALA A 347 24.04 -31.59 -42.28
N THR A 348 23.01 -30.93 -42.82
CA THR A 348 21.76 -31.55 -43.29
C THR A 348 21.61 -31.48 -44.80
N GLY A 349 22.47 -30.75 -45.51
CA GLY A 349 22.51 -30.65 -46.97
C GLY A 349 23.81 -30.03 -47.49
N TYR A 350 23.85 -29.82 -48.81
CA TYR A 350 25.00 -29.21 -49.50
C TYR A 350 24.55 -28.18 -50.53
N ILE A 351 25.44 -27.26 -50.89
CA ILE A 351 25.28 -26.35 -52.02
C ILE A 351 26.49 -26.52 -52.93
N TRP A 352 26.27 -26.94 -54.17
CA TRP A 352 27.32 -27.06 -55.18
C TRP A 352 27.37 -25.83 -56.08
N LYS A 353 28.58 -25.39 -56.44
CA LYS A 353 28.78 -24.33 -57.44
C LYS A 353 29.76 -24.76 -58.53
N VAL A 354 29.54 -24.24 -59.72
CA VAL A 354 30.45 -24.34 -60.87
C VAL A 354 30.85 -22.93 -61.26
N ASN A 355 32.15 -22.63 -61.25
CA ASN A 355 32.69 -21.30 -61.54
C ASN A 355 32.00 -20.19 -60.72
N GLY A 356 31.78 -20.46 -59.42
CA GLY A 356 31.10 -19.56 -58.50
C GLY A 356 29.56 -19.53 -58.63
N THR A 357 28.98 -20.18 -59.63
CA THR A 357 27.51 -20.20 -59.85
C THR A 357 26.85 -21.40 -59.17
N VAL A 358 25.88 -21.15 -58.30
CA VAL A 358 25.11 -22.18 -57.59
C VAL A 358 24.33 -23.06 -58.57
N GLN A 359 24.43 -24.37 -58.38
CA GLN A 359 23.69 -25.38 -59.14
C GLN A 359 22.39 -25.69 -58.41
N SER A 360 21.30 -25.08 -58.89
CA SER A 360 19.97 -25.22 -58.26
C SER A 360 19.51 -26.68 -58.21
N GLY A 361 18.93 -27.09 -57.09
CA GLY A 361 18.45 -28.46 -56.85
C GLY A 361 19.52 -29.47 -56.45
N GLN A 362 20.81 -29.09 -56.44
CA GLN A 362 21.91 -29.99 -56.06
C GLN A 362 22.19 -29.90 -54.55
N THR A 363 21.43 -30.66 -53.75
CA THR A 363 21.51 -30.62 -52.28
C THR A 363 22.17 -31.84 -51.62
N LEU A 364 22.50 -32.85 -52.42
CA LEU A 364 23.10 -34.10 -51.95
C LEU A 364 24.61 -33.97 -51.73
N SER A 365 25.20 -34.93 -51.00
CA SER A 365 26.65 -35.03 -50.82
C SER A 365 27.40 -35.43 -52.09
N THR A 366 26.70 -35.66 -53.21
CA THR A 366 27.28 -35.97 -54.50
C THR A 366 26.77 -35.00 -55.57
N PHE A 367 27.63 -34.68 -56.52
CA PHE A 367 27.32 -33.78 -57.63
C PHE A 367 28.01 -34.25 -58.91
N SER A 368 27.24 -34.36 -59.99
CA SER A 368 27.76 -34.79 -61.30
C SER A 368 27.87 -33.61 -62.24
N TYR A 369 29.01 -33.51 -62.92
CA TYR A 369 29.32 -32.41 -63.84
C TYR A 369 29.85 -32.93 -65.18
N ILE A 370 29.45 -32.28 -66.27
CA ILE A 370 29.94 -32.54 -67.64
C ILE A 370 30.53 -31.24 -68.18
N PRO A 371 31.85 -31.16 -68.43
CA PRO A 371 32.45 -29.97 -69.02
C PRO A 371 31.99 -29.75 -70.46
N SER A 372 31.63 -28.51 -70.80
CA SER A 372 31.20 -28.10 -72.14
C SER A 372 32.30 -27.51 -73.01
N GLY A 373 33.47 -27.23 -72.43
CA GLY A 373 34.62 -26.69 -73.13
C GLY A 373 35.92 -26.94 -72.36
N THR A 374 37.03 -26.47 -72.92
CA THR A 374 38.40 -26.71 -72.39
C THR A 374 38.89 -25.62 -71.43
N SER A 375 38.07 -24.60 -71.16
CA SER A 375 38.38 -23.57 -70.17
C SER A 375 38.48 -24.18 -68.77
N PRO A 376 39.40 -23.71 -67.90
CA PRO A 376 39.48 -24.16 -66.51
C PRO A 376 38.13 -24.05 -65.80
N VAL A 377 37.77 -25.10 -65.07
CA VAL A 377 36.54 -25.16 -64.28
C VAL A 377 36.90 -25.29 -62.81
N THR A 378 36.19 -24.54 -61.97
CA THR A 378 36.23 -24.64 -60.52
C THR A 378 34.90 -25.22 -60.02
N ILE A 379 34.99 -26.27 -59.20
CA ILE A 379 33.85 -26.89 -58.52
C ILE A 379 33.99 -26.56 -57.04
N SER A 380 32.93 -26.06 -56.43
CA SER A 380 32.91 -25.78 -55.00
C SER A 380 31.71 -26.39 -54.30
N VAL A 381 31.88 -26.67 -53.01
CA VAL A 381 30.81 -27.19 -52.15
C VAL A 381 30.81 -26.48 -50.80
N ILE A 382 29.61 -26.19 -50.31
CA ILE A 382 29.35 -25.67 -48.97
C ILE A 382 28.39 -26.64 -48.28
N ALA A 383 28.70 -27.10 -47.08
CA ALA A 383 27.74 -27.88 -46.30
C ALA A 383 26.78 -26.94 -45.58
N THR A 384 25.49 -27.24 -45.63
CA THR A 384 24.42 -26.45 -45.02
C THR A 384 23.78 -27.22 -43.87
N GLY A 385 23.33 -26.49 -42.86
CA GLY A 385 22.65 -27.02 -41.69
C GLY A 385 21.47 -26.16 -41.28
N CYS A 386 21.09 -26.28 -40.01
CA CYS A 386 19.98 -25.53 -39.43
C CYS A 386 20.19 -24.01 -39.53
N ASN A 387 19.10 -23.25 -39.75
CA ASN A 387 19.08 -21.79 -39.92
C ASN A 387 20.05 -21.25 -41.01
N ASN A 388 20.25 -22.01 -42.09
CA ASN A 388 21.22 -21.70 -43.14
C ASN A 388 22.66 -21.55 -42.62
N SER A 389 22.98 -22.17 -41.47
CA SER A 389 24.36 -22.29 -41.02
C SER A 389 25.16 -23.02 -42.09
N GLN A 390 26.34 -22.48 -42.38
CA GLN A 390 27.20 -22.92 -43.47
C GLN A 390 28.60 -23.11 -42.94
N THR A 391 29.30 -24.11 -43.47
CA THR A 391 30.74 -24.26 -43.27
C THR A 391 31.54 -23.54 -44.35
N SER A 392 32.86 -23.54 -44.17
CA SER A 392 33.79 -23.05 -45.19
C SER A 392 33.59 -23.80 -46.52
N GLU A 393 33.67 -23.04 -47.60
CA GLU A 393 33.64 -23.56 -48.96
C GLU A 393 34.92 -24.34 -49.26
N SER A 394 34.78 -25.54 -49.81
CA SER A 394 35.89 -26.25 -50.44
C SER A 394 35.83 -26.10 -51.94
N THR A 395 36.99 -26.02 -52.56
CA THR A 395 37.13 -25.82 -54.01
C THR A 395 38.11 -26.84 -54.59
N VAL A 396 37.78 -27.32 -55.78
CA VAL A 396 38.70 -28.08 -56.63
C VAL A 396 38.67 -27.49 -58.03
N SER A 397 39.82 -27.46 -58.69
CA SER A 397 39.94 -26.97 -60.06
C SER A 397 40.44 -28.08 -60.97
N GLY A 398 39.98 -28.06 -62.21
CA GLY A 398 40.49 -28.93 -63.26
C GLY A 398 40.44 -28.21 -64.60
N THR A 399 41.38 -28.53 -65.48
CA THR A 399 41.33 -28.08 -66.87
C THR A 399 40.82 -29.23 -67.72
N PRO A 400 39.61 -29.13 -68.30
CA PRO A 400 39.09 -30.18 -69.15
C PRO A 400 39.95 -30.37 -70.39
N THR A 401 40.31 -31.61 -70.69
CA THR A 401 40.93 -31.96 -71.96
C THR A 401 39.89 -31.94 -73.08
N ALA A 402 40.34 -31.62 -74.30
CA ALA A 402 39.49 -31.74 -75.48
C ALA A 402 38.98 -33.17 -75.62
N PHE A 403 37.78 -33.32 -76.18
CA PHE A 403 37.24 -34.64 -76.44
C PHE A 403 38.18 -35.41 -77.39
N THR A 404 38.58 -36.62 -76.99
CA THR A 404 39.38 -37.52 -77.83
C THR A 404 38.65 -38.83 -78.05
N CYS A 405 38.69 -39.32 -79.28
CA CYS A 405 38.09 -40.60 -79.62
C CYS A 405 38.92 -41.77 -79.04
N THR A 406 38.47 -42.33 -77.93
CA THR A 406 39.05 -43.54 -77.33
C THR A 406 38.37 -44.83 -77.81
N LYS A 407 37.16 -44.71 -78.37
CA LYS A 407 36.40 -45.81 -78.96
C LYS A 407 35.53 -45.32 -80.12
N VAL A 408 35.23 -46.22 -81.05
CA VAL A 408 34.33 -45.96 -82.19
C VAL A 408 32.90 -45.78 -81.67
N GLY A 409 32.17 -44.79 -82.18
CA GLY A 409 30.80 -44.52 -81.77
C GLY A 409 30.38 -43.08 -81.99
N ARG A 410 29.16 -42.75 -81.57
CA ARG A 410 28.66 -41.38 -81.51
C ARG A 410 28.56 -40.94 -80.06
N PHE A 411 29.01 -39.74 -79.77
CA PHE A 411 29.07 -39.16 -78.42
C PHE A 411 28.47 -37.78 -78.42
N LEU A 412 27.79 -37.41 -77.34
CA LEU A 412 27.22 -36.08 -77.19
C LEU A 412 28.33 -35.03 -77.25
N LYS A 413 28.17 -34.00 -78.09
CA LYS A 413 29.04 -32.82 -78.06
C LYS A 413 28.51 -31.87 -77.00
N ALA A 414 29.25 -31.73 -75.90
CA ALA A 414 28.82 -30.91 -74.76
C ALA A 414 28.66 -29.43 -75.12
N GLY A 415 27.79 -28.72 -74.39
CA GLY A 415 27.53 -27.29 -74.61
C GLY A 415 26.68 -26.96 -75.83
N THR A 416 26.14 -27.95 -76.54
CA THR A 416 25.35 -27.76 -77.77
C THR A 416 23.85 -27.99 -77.57
N ASN A 417 23.37 -28.05 -76.32
CA ASN A 417 21.97 -28.41 -75.99
C ASN A 417 21.52 -29.71 -76.68
N CYS A 418 22.41 -30.71 -76.71
CA CYS A 418 22.20 -31.99 -77.40
C CYS A 418 21.95 -31.87 -78.90
N LYS A 419 22.32 -30.77 -79.53
CA LYS A 419 22.13 -30.59 -80.97
C LYS A 419 23.21 -31.27 -81.80
N ASP A 420 24.43 -31.30 -81.27
CA ASP A 420 25.58 -31.84 -81.98
C ASP A 420 26.13 -33.10 -81.29
N TYR A 421 26.84 -33.91 -82.08
CA TYR A 421 27.51 -35.11 -81.62
C TYR A 421 28.86 -35.30 -82.31
N HIS A 422 29.80 -35.86 -81.56
CA HIS A 422 31.06 -36.37 -82.05
C HIS A 422 30.85 -37.76 -82.66
N TYR A 423 31.36 -38.00 -83.86
CA TYR A 423 31.41 -39.31 -84.50
C TYR A 423 32.85 -39.79 -84.62
N CYS A 424 33.17 -40.80 -83.82
CA CYS A 424 34.45 -41.47 -83.83
C CYS A 424 34.36 -42.70 -84.75
N HIS A 425 35.19 -42.76 -85.79
CA HIS A 425 35.22 -43.89 -86.72
C HIS A 425 36.66 -44.26 -87.09
N VAL A 426 36.87 -45.51 -87.53
CA VAL A 426 38.20 -45.99 -87.93
C VAL A 426 38.43 -45.66 -89.39
N ASN A 427 39.59 -45.08 -89.69
CA ASN A 427 40.11 -44.95 -91.04
C ASN A 427 41.58 -45.38 -91.04
N ASN A 428 41.93 -46.40 -91.83
CA ASN A 428 43.29 -46.96 -91.92
C ASN A 428 43.95 -47.27 -90.56
N GLY A 429 43.18 -47.78 -89.59
CA GLY A 429 43.69 -48.19 -88.26
C GLY A 429 43.81 -47.07 -87.23
N VAL A 430 43.50 -45.82 -87.58
CA VAL A 430 43.45 -44.66 -86.65
C VAL A 430 41.99 -44.27 -86.40
N ILE A 431 41.64 -43.93 -85.16
CA ILE A 431 40.30 -43.42 -84.84
C ILE A 431 40.28 -41.92 -85.12
N LEU A 432 39.44 -41.50 -86.07
CA LEU A 432 39.23 -40.10 -86.45
C LEU A 432 37.99 -39.54 -85.75
N LEU A 433 38.04 -38.24 -85.43
CA LEU A 433 36.94 -37.46 -84.84
C LEU A 433 36.31 -36.55 -85.89
N ASN A 434 35.00 -36.68 -86.11
CA ASN A 434 34.22 -35.76 -86.92
C ASN A 434 33.01 -35.24 -86.13
N ASP A 435 32.65 -33.97 -86.34
CA ASP A 435 31.50 -33.37 -85.69
C ASP A 435 30.29 -33.34 -86.63
N TYR A 436 29.12 -33.65 -86.09
CA TYR A 436 27.86 -33.66 -86.83
C TYR A 436 26.75 -33.01 -86.02
N THR A 437 25.78 -32.43 -86.72
CA THR A 437 24.56 -31.86 -86.14
C THR A 437 23.37 -32.76 -86.44
N CYS A 438 22.52 -33.00 -85.44
CA CYS A 438 21.29 -33.75 -85.62
C CYS A 438 20.34 -33.05 -86.61
N ALA A 439 19.78 -33.80 -87.57
CA ALA A 439 18.94 -33.25 -88.63
C ALA A 439 17.59 -32.71 -88.11
N GLY A 440 17.08 -31.65 -88.74
CA GLY A 440 15.77 -31.06 -88.41
C GLY A 440 15.65 -30.63 -86.95
N SER A 441 14.58 -31.05 -86.27
CA SER A 441 14.33 -30.78 -84.84
C SER A 441 14.85 -31.87 -83.90
N THR A 442 15.53 -32.90 -84.40
CA THR A 442 16.03 -34.00 -83.55
C THR A 442 17.19 -33.56 -82.65
N LEU A 443 17.33 -34.24 -81.51
CA LEU A 443 18.40 -34.06 -80.51
C LEU A 443 19.14 -35.37 -80.27
N PHE A 444 20.42 -35.31 -79.97
CA PHE A 444 21.28 -36.45 -79.71
C PHE A 444 20.98 -37.06 -78.32
N ASP A 445 20.52 -38.31 -78.31
CA ASP A 445 20.35 -39.08 -77.07
C ASP A 445 21.65 -39.83 -76.73
N LYS A 446 22.30 -39.44 -75.63
CA LYS A 446 23.54 -40.08 -75.15
C LYS A 446 23.35 -41.55 -74.78
N SER A 447 22.17 -41.94 -74.30
CA SER A 447 21.89 -43.31 -73.86
C SER A 447 21.76 -44.28 -75.03
N ILE A 448 21.25 -43.79 -76.16
CA ILE A 448 21.02 -44.57 -77.39
C ILE A 448 22.20 -44.41 -78.37
N GLY A 449 22.93 -43.29 -78.30
CA GLY A 449 24.03 -42.97 -79.21
C GLY A 449 23.54 -42.52 -80.60
N ASN A 450 22.38 -41.87 -80.68
CA ASN A 450 21.79 -41.41 -81.95
C ASN A 450 20.86 -40.20 -81.79
N CYS A 451 20.54 -39.52 -82.89
CA CYS A 451 19.58 -38.42 -82.90
C CYS A 451 18.14 -38.95 -82.80
N GLN A 452 17.34 -38.42 -81.89
CA GLN A 452 15.95 -38.78 -81.63
C GLN A 452 15.03 -37.56 -81.70
N PRO A 453 13.74 -37.72 -82.10
CA PRO A 453 12.76 -36.64 -82.10
C PRO A 453 12.47 -36.09 -80.69
N THR A 454 12.57 -36.96 -79.69
CA THR A 454 12.35 -36.66 -78.28
C THR A 454 13.43 -37.37 -77.45
N ILE A 455 13.98 -36.68 -76.46
CA ILE A 455 14.93 -37.25 -75.50
C ILE A 455 14.42 -37.01 -74.09
N SER A 456 14.67 -37.97 -73.19
CA SER A 456 14.20 -37.91 -71.79
C SER A 456 14.90 -36.82 -70.98
N SER A 457 16.17 -36.54 -71.29
CA SER A 457 16.94 -35.44 -70.70
C SER A 457 18.16 -35.11 -71.55
N CYS A 458 18.47 -33.82 -71.68
CA CYS A 458 19.75 -33.35 -72.17
C CYS A 458 20.60 -32.94 -70.97
N PRO A 459 21.75 -33.58 -70.70
CA PRO A 459 22.64 -33.13 -69.65
C PRO A 459 23.25 -31.78 -70.06
N TYR A 460 23.02 -30.76 -69.25
CA TYR A 460 23.56 -29.40 -69.41
C TYR A 460 25.04 -29.33 -69.02
#